data_AF-A0A9P5YHS1-F1
#
_entry.id   AF-A0A9P5YHS1-F1
#
_cell.length_a   1.000
_cell.length_b   1.000
_cell.length_c   1.000
_cell.angle_alpha   90.00
_cell.angle_beta   90.00
_cell.angle_gamma   90.00
#
_symmetry.space_group_name_H-M   'P 1'
#
loop_
_entity.id
_entity.type
_entity.pdbx_description
1 polymer ?
#
loop_
_entity_poly.entity_id
_entity_poly.type
_entity_poly.pdbx_seq_one_letter_code
_entity_poly.pdbx_strand_id
1 'polypeptide(L)'
;MTPWFTGLLTASSALSQPGLSNNTLASVRSRLLESSQASWELGTAAQALTEFSWPALSIYEKTAFPPPTHLSAALNASDVLDIAVKTVSKKPADSLPLIAGQGSAADPASIGVAVLLANWTRPDLSVTSFSKAASGQLEHLLHNTPRSAEGAISHRQDEVQLWADFIYMVPPFIAYFGALEGGYGAQALLQIAYDQCRLYRDALRDPSGLWRHIALGNWQDDSHWGTGNGWAAAGMLRVLETLNHSSEAHHFVGQQGNLTKWINEITAASWTYQKDNGTLYNVIDDPNSFPDTASTALLASVTYRMAAFTNDSSQIPAANKALKLVKKSIDSDGWLQDTTNPYTFHTPTEPGSHSPESQAFVLLLHSAHRAWIKFLSRK
;
A
#
# COMPACT_ATOMS: atom_id res chain seq x y z
N MET A 1 -8.43 4.61 49.48
CA MET A 1 -7.45 4.21 48.43
C MET A 1 -8.23 4.02 47.14
N THR A 2 -7.78 4.73 46.11
CA THR A 2 -8.49 5.20 44.91
C THR A 2 -8.73 4.12 43.85
N PRO A 3 -9.92 4.09 43.20
CA PRO A 3 -10.26 3.18 42.10
C PRO A 3 -9.61 3.55 40.74
N TRP A 4 -8.61 4.44 40.74
CA TRP A 4 -8.03 5.01 39.52
C TRP A 4 -6.91 4.15 38.91
N PHE A 5 -6.27 3.28 39.70
CA PHE A 5 -5.15 2.45 39.22
C PHE A 5 -5.57 1.22 38.41
N THR A 6 -6.79 0.70 38.60
CA THR A 6 -7.31 -0.44 37.82
C THR A 6 -7.79 -0.05 36.42
N GLY A 7 -8.17 1.21 36.18
CA GLY A 7 -8.62 1.70 34.86
C GLY A 7 -7.49 1.95 33.84
N LEU A 8 -6.30 2.33 34.29
CA LEU A 8 -5.15 2.56 33.40
C LEU A 8 -4.50 1.26 32.89
N LEU A 9 -4.48 0.21 33.72
CA LEU A 9 -3.94 -1.11 33.35
C LEU A 9 -4.85 -1.86 32.36
N THR A 10 -6.18 -1.65 32.42
CA THR A 10 -7.14 -2.27 31.50
C THR A 10 -7.25 -1.55 30.16
N ALA A 11 -7.04 -0.23 30.12
CA ALA A 11 -6.98 0.52 28.85
C ALA A 11 -5.73 0.16 28.02
N SER A 12 -4.59 -0.07 28.67
CA SER A 12 -3.34 -0.45 27.99
C SER A 12 -3.40 -1.86 27.38
N SER A 13 -4.04 -2.82 28.05
CA SER A 13 -4.18 -4.19 27.53
C SER A 13 -5.16 -4.31 26.35
N ALA A 14 -6.10 -3.39 26.21
CA ALA A 14 -7.00 -3.33 25.04
C ALA A 14 -6.32 -2.79 23.77
N LEU A 15 -5.20 -2.08 23.92
CA LEU A 15 -4.45 -1.42 22.83
C LEU A 15 -3.24 -2.23 22.34
N SER A 16 -2.88 -3.31 23.04
CA SER A 16 -1.74 -4.16 22.73
C SER A 16 -2.20 -5.62 22.60
N GLN A 17 -1.76 -6.32 21.56
CA GLN A 17 -1.98 -7.75 21.42
C GLN A 17 -0.80 -8.45 20.73
N PRO A 18 -0.65 -9.78 20.87
CA PRO A 18 0.41 -10.49 20.18
C PRO A 18 0.18 -10.50 18.65
N GLY A 19 1.25 -10.24 17.90
CA GLY A 19 1.26 -10.38 16.44
C GLY A 19 1.19 -11.83 15.95
N LEU A 20 1.51 -12.04 14.68
CA LEU A 20 1.72 -13.37 14.10
C LEU A 20 3.03 -14.01 14.59
N SER A 21 3.09 -15.34 14.59
CA SER A 21 4.32 -16.06 14.96
C SER A 21 5.38 -15.97 13.86
N ASN A 22 6.66 -16.07 14.22
CA ASN A 22 7.76 -16.05 13.25
C ASN A 22 7.64 -17.18 12.21
N ASN A 23 7.20 -18.37 12.62
CA ASN A 23 7.02 -19.51 11.70
C ASN A 23 5.91 -19.23 10.69
N THR A 24 4.75 -18.72 11.14
CA THR A 24 3.66 -18.32 10.25
C THR A 24 4.12 -17.25 9.26
N LEU A 25 4.84 -16.23 9.73
CA LEU A 25 5.35 -15.15 8.89
C LEU A 25 6.38 -15.64 7.86
N ALA A 26 7.23 -16.61 8.22
CA ALA A 26 8.15 -17.24 7.30
C ALA A 26 7.42 -17.98 6.17
N SER A 27 6.37 -18.75 6.50
CA SER A 27 5.53 -19.42 5.50
C SER A 27 4.80 -18.42 4.59
N VAL A 28 4.12 -17.42 5.16
CA VAL A 28 3.44 -16.35 4.40
C VAL A 28 4.41 -15.65 3.44
N ARG A 29 5.62 -15.30 3.91
CA ARG A 29 6.65 -14.67 3.08
C ARG A 29 7.11 -15.61 1.95
N SER A 30 7.27 -16.90 2.22
CA SER A 30 7.61 -17.88 1.18
C SER A 30 6.51 -17.95 0.11
N ARG A 31 5.24 -17.99 0.52
CA ARG A 31 4.09 -18.03 -0.38
C ARG A 31 3.92 -16.78 -1.21
N LEU A 32 4.19 -15.60 -0.63
CA LEU A 32 4.25 -14.33 -1.35
C LEU A 32 5.26 -14.38 -2.51
N LEU A 33 6.49 -14.83 -2.22
CA LEU A 33 7.58 -14.89 -3.21
C LEU A 33 7.33 -15.95 -4.30
N GLU A 34 6.66 -17.05 -3.96
CA GLU A 34 6.30 -18.12 -4.89
C GLU A 34 5.20 -17.70 -5.88
N SER A 35 4.21 -16.95 -5.41
CA SER A 35 2.97 -16.70 -6.15
C SER A 35 2.92 -15.36 -6.89
N SER A 36 3.74 -14.37 -6.52
CA SER A 36 3.72 -13.04 -7.17
C SER A 36 4.32 -13.11 -8.58
N GLN A 37 3.52 -12.81 -9.60
CA GLN A 37 3.94 -12.85 -11.01
C GLN A 37 3.54 -11.60 -11.78
N ALA A 38 2.32 -11.09 -11.53
CA ALA A 38 1.80 -9.93 -12.21
C ALA A 38 2.44 -8.63 -11.70
N SER A 39 2.29 -7.55 -12.46
CA SER A 39 3.02 -6.31 -12.19
C SER A 39 2.68 -5.69 -10.83
N TRP A 40 1.40 -5.58 -10.48
CA TRP A 40 0.96 -5.07 -9.16
C TRP A 40 1.31 -6.03 -8.02
N GLU A 41 1.28 -7.34 -8.26
CA GLU A 41 1.65 -8.35 -7.26
C GLU A 41 3.13 -8.20 -6.90
N LEU A 42 4.02 -8.07 -7.89
CA LEU A 42 5.44 -7.86 -7.70
C LEU A 42 5.74 -6.55 -6.96
N GLY A 43 5.08 -5.45 -7.33
CA GLY A 43 5.27 -4.17 -6.66
C GLY A 43 4.76 -4.17 -5.22
N THR A 44 3.62 -4.81 -4.97
CA THR A 44 3.06 -4.96 -3.62
C THR A 44 3.92 -5.88 -2.77
N ALA A 45 4.42 -6.98 -3.34
CA ALA A 45 5.38 -7.86 -2.69
C ALA A 45 6.66 -7.11 -2.30
N ALA A 46 7.22 -6.32 -3.22
CA ALA A 46 8.40 -5.51 -2.94
C ALA A 46 8.16 -4.54 -1.77
N GLN A 47 7.03 -3.82 -1.77
CA GLN A 47 6.65 -2.94 -0.66
C GLN A 47 6.52 -3.69 0.67
N ALA A 48 5.85 -4.84 0.68
CA ALA A 48 5.66 -5.65 1.87
C ALA A 48 6.98 -6.20 2.42
N LEU A 49 7.88 -6.66 1.55
CA LEU A 49 9.22 -7.13 1.91
C LEU A 49 10.07 -5.99 2.47
N THR A 50 10.02 -4.79 1.87
CA THR A 50 10.68 -3.61 2.43
C THR A 50 10.20 -3.32 3.85
N GLU A 51 8.88 -3.29 4.10
CA GLU A 51 8.37 -3.00 5.44
C GLU A 51 8.64 -4.10 6.48
N PHE A 52 8.57 -5.35 6.03
CA PHE A 52 8.67 -6.52 6.91
C PHE A 52 10.12 -6.88 7.22
N SER A 53 10.91 -7.13 6.18
CA SER A 53 12.28 -7.64 6.25
C SER A 53 13.30 -6.51 6.38
N TRP A 54 13.03 -5.34 5.81
CA TRP A 54 13.99 -4.22 5.74
C TRP A 54 13.42 -2.89 6.25
N PRO A 55 12.79 -2.86 7.44
CA PRO A 55 12.03 -1.69 7.89
C PRO A 55 12.85 -0.39 7.90
N ALA A 56 14.18 -0.47 8.06
CA ALA A 56 15.09 0.68 8.02
C ALA A 56 15.17 1.38 6.64
N LEU A 57 14.76 0.71 5.54
CA LEU A 57 14.66 1.27 4.19
C LEU A 57 13.24 1.70 3.84
N SER A 58 12.29 1.50 4.74
CA SER A 58 10.89 1.83 4.49
C SER A 58 10.65 3.33 4.65
N ILE A 59 9.70 3.84 3.86
CA ILE A 59 9.21 5.23 3.93
C ILE A 59 8.67 5.65 5.30
N TYR A 60 8.39 4.71 6.21
CA TYR A 60 7.90 5.00 7.56
C TYR A 60 9.02 5.34 8.56
N GLU A 61 10.29 5.22 8.16
CA GLU A 61 11.43 5.64 8.99
C GLU A 61 11.91 7.04 8.55
N LYS A 62 12.31 7.87 9.52
CA LYS A 62 12.77 9.25 9.25
C LYS A 62 14.00 9.34 8.33
N THR A 63 14.72 8.24 8.19
CA THR A 63 15.90 8.09 7.33
C THR A 63 15.56 7.60 5.93
N ALA A 64 14.28 7.59 5.55
CA ALA A 64 13.84 7.06 4.25
C ALA A 64 14.41 7.84 3.06
N PHE A 65 14.62 9.15 3.21
CA PHE A 65 15.03 10.03 2.10
C PHE A 65 16.25 10.89 2.46
N PRO A 66 17.36 10.77 1.70
CA PRO A 66 17.66 9.64 0.82
C PRO A 66 17.97 8.35 1.62
N PRO A 67 17.72 7.15 1.06
CA PRO A 67 18.25 5.92 1.64
C PRO A 67 19.79 5.89 1.52
N PRO A 68 20.47 4.95 2.19
CA PRO A 68 21.92 4.79 2.04
C PRO A 68 22.33 4.59 0.58
N THR A 69 23.40 5.23 0.14
CA THR A 69 23.93 5.08 -1.23
C THR A 69 24.53 3.69 -1.48
N HIS A 70 24.91 2.98 -0.42
CA HIS A 70 25.39 1.61 -0.47
C HIS A 70 24.76 0.78 0.64
N LEU A 71 24.38 -0.43 0.30
CA LEU A 71 23.83 -1.39 1.25
C LEU A 71 24.94 -2.28 1.83
N SER A 72 24.82 -2.57 3.12
CA SER A 72 25.72 -3.50 3.82
C SER A 72 25.20 -4.93 3.74
N ALA A 73 26.01 -5.91 4.13
CA ALA A 73 25.57 -7.30 4.23
C ALA A 73 24.34 -7.46 5.16
N ALA A 74 24.22 -6.61 6.19
CA ALA A 74 23.12 -6.62 7.15
C ALA A 74 21.86 -5.86 6.68
N LEU A 75 21.97 -4.96 5.70
CA LEU A 75 20.86 -4.18 5.14
C LEU A 75 20.84 -4.33 3.63
N ASN A 76 20.86 -5.55 3.12
CA ASN A 76 21.10 -5.82 1.71
C ASN A 76 19.84 -5.75 0.82
N ALA A 77 18.64 -5.80 1.39
CA ALA A 77 17.38 -5.75 0.66
C ALA A 77 17.28 -6.73 -0.53
N SER A 78 17.95 -7.88 -0.43
CA SER A 78 18.22 -8.74 -1.59
C SER A 78 16.96 -9.23 -2.31
N ASP A 79 15.89 -9.52 -1.58
CA ASP A 79 14.59 -9.94 -2.12
C ASP A 79 13.84 -8.80 -2.83
N VAL A 80 13.89 -7.58 -2.30
CA VAL A 80 13.33 -6.38 -2.93
C VAL A 80 14.11 -6.02 -4.20
N LEU A 81 15.45 -6.05 -4.11
CA LEU A 81 16.33 -5.74 -5.23
C LEU A 81 16.25 -6.79 -6.34
N ASP A 82 16.05 -8.07 -6.00
CA ASP A 82 15.86 -9.14 -6.97
C ASP A 82 14.60 -8.93 -7.83
N ILE A 83 13.50 -8.44 -7.25
CA ILE A 83 12.30 -8.04 -8.00
C ILE A 83 12.64 -6.93 -9.02
N ALA A 84 13.36 -5.90 -8.59
CA ALA A 84 13.78 -4.80 -9.46
C ALA A 84 14.71 -5.28 -10.59
N VAL A 85 15.72 -6.08 -10.26
CA VAL A 85 16.69 -6.65 -11.22
C VAL A 85 15.99 -7.53 -12.25
N LYS A 86 15.13 -8.45 -11.81
CA LYS A 86 14.35 -9.32 -12.71
C LYS A 86 13.41 -8.54 -13.62
N THR A 87 12.80 -7.47 -13.10
CA THR A 87 11.91 -6.60 -13.89
C THR A 87 12.71 -5.85 -14.95
N VAL A 88 13.78 -5.14 -14.56
CA VAL A 88 14.58 -4.32 -15.48
C VAL A 88 15.33 -5.18 -16.50
N SER A 89 15.80 -6.38 -16.13
CA SER A 89 16.49 -7.28 -17.08
C SER A 89 15.57 -7.87 -18.15
N LYS A 90 14.28 -8.03 -17.86
CA LYS A 90 13.27 -8.53 -18.82
C LYS A 90 12.55 -7.40 -19.59
N LYS A 91 12.76 -6.14 -19.19
CA LYS A 91 12.12 -4.98 -19.80
C LYS A 91 12.58 -4.83 -21.26
N PRO A 92 11.65 -4.77 -22.24
CA PRO A 92 12.00 -4.49 -23.63
C PRO A 92 12.68 -3.12 -23.79
N ALA A 93 13.67 -3.03 -24.66
CA ALA A 93 14.48 -1.81 -24.83
C ALA A 93 13.66 -0.60 -25.29
N ASP A 94 12.66 -0.82 -26.15
CA ASP A 94 11.84 0.24 -26.75
C ASP A 94 10.53 0.51 -25.99
N SER A 95 10.29 -0.17 -24.86
CA SER A 95 9.10 0.11 -24.05
C SER A 95 9.35 1.26 -23.08
N LEU A 96 8.32 2.02 -22.73
CA LEU A 96 8.37 2.98 -21.63
C LEU A 96 8.04 2.29 -20.28
N PRO A 97 6.94 1.53 -20.13
CA PRO A 97 6.60 0.87 -18.86
C PRO A 97 7.66 -0.16 -18.40
N LEU A 98 7.74 -0.38 -17.09
CA LEU A 98 8.66 -1.35 -16.47
C LEU A 98 8.40 -2.78 -16.92
N ILE A 99 7.13 -3.13 -17.08
CA ILE A 99 6.64 -4.44 -17.48
C ILE A 99 5.28 -4.25 -18.17
N ALA A 100 4.84 -5.23 -18.96
CA ALA A 100 3.50 -5.20 -19.54
C ALA A 100 2.43 -5.20 -18.43
N GLY A 101 1.53 -4.21 -18.45
CA GLY A 101 0.49 -4.03 -17.43
C GLY A 101 -0.84 -4.71 -17.74
N GLN A 102 -0.92 -5.62 -18.73
CA GLN A 102 -2.16 -6.33 -19.09
C GLN A 102 -3.37 -5.40 -19.35
N GLY A 103 -3.12 -4.21 -19.91
CA GLY A 103 -4.14 -3.18 -20.13
C GLY A 103 -4.16 -2.06 -19.08
N SER A 104 -3.52 -2.27 -17.93
CA SER A 104 -3.28 -1.23 -16.94
C SER A 104 -2.04 -0.40 -17.30
N ALA A 105 -2.19 0.92 -17.24
CA ALA A 105 -1.06 1.85 -17.24
C ALA A 105 -0.47 2.03 -15.83
N ALA A 106 -1.25 1.70 -14.80
CA ALA A 106 -0.92 1.95 -13.40
C ALA A 106 -0.07 0.85 -12.77
N ASP A 107 -0.43 -0.42 -12.97
CA ASP A 107 0.12 -1.56 -12.24
C ASP A 107 1.65 -1.71 -12.37
N PRO A 108 2.26 -1.48 -13.55
CA PRO A 108 3.72 -1.50 -13.68
C PRO A 108 4.43 -0.50 -12.76
N ALA A 109 3.80 0.63 -12.43
CA ALA A 109 4.38 1.67 -11.57
C ALA A 109 4.59 1.21 -10.12
N SER A 110 3.81 0.22 -9.66
CA SER A 110 3.93 -0.33 -8.29
C SER A 110 5.33 -0.88 -7.98
N ILE A 111 6.05 -1.38 -9.00
CA ILE A 111 7.42 -1.89 -8.91
C ILE A 111 8.45 -0.76 -8.86
N GLY A 112 8.07 0.45 -9.28
CA GLY A 112 8.96 1.58 -9.50
C GLY A 112 9.74 2.02 -8.26
N VAL A 113 9.14 1.90 -7.06
CA VAL A 113 9.87 2.19 -5.79
C VAL A 113 11.04 1.24 -5.59
N ALA A 114 10.88 -0.05 -5.88
CA ALA A 114 11.97 -1.03 -5.79
C ALA A 114 13.06 -0.76 -6.84
N VAL A 115 12.67 -0.36 -8.05
CA VAL A 115 13.61 0.03 -9.12
C VAL A 115 14.39 1.29 -8.76
N LEU A 116 13.73 2.28 -8.15
CA LEU A 116 14.37 3.50 -7.67
C LEU A 116 15.32 3.21 -6.50
N LEU A 117 14.94 2.34 -5.56
CA LEU A 117 15.82 1.89 -4.50
C LEU A 117 17.05 1.18 -5.08
N ALA A 118 16.85 0.23 -6.00
CA ALA A 118 17.95 -0.46 -6.68
C ALA A 118 18.87 0.51 -7.42
N ASN A 119 18.31 1.50 -8.11
CA ASN A 119 19.08 2.56 -8.73
C ASN A 119 19.91 3.32 -7.67
N TRP A 120 19.29 3.78 -6.59
CA TRP A 120 19.95 4.61 -5.58
C TRP A 120 21.09 3.88 -4.85
N THR A 121 20.91 2.59 -4.59
CA THR A 121 21.83 1.79 -3.79
C THR A 121 22.88 1.03 -4.61
N ARG A 122 22.92 1.23 -5.93
CA ARG A 122 23.76 0.42 -6.83
C ARG A 122 25.26 0.66 -6.57
N PRO A 123 26.09 -0.40 -6.56
CA PRO A 123 27.53 -0.25 -6.38
C PRO A 123 28.21 0.40 -7.60
N ASP A 124 27.73 0.09 -8.82
CA ASP A 124 28.26 0.63 -10.07
C ASP A 124 27.35 1.72 -10.64
N LEU A 125 27.77 2.98 -10.52
CA LEU A 125 27.02 4.14 -10.98
C LEU A 125 26.94 4.24 -12.51
N SER A 126 27.80 3.54 -13.26
CA SER A 126 27.75 3.49 -14.72
C SER A 126 26.57 2.68 -15.26
N VAL A 127 25.99 1.79 -14.43
CA VAL A 127 24.76 1.08 -14.74
C VAL A 127 23.60 2.08 -14.70
N THR A 128 23.05 2.39 -15.89
CA THR A 128 21.93 3.33 -16.06
C THR A 128 20.61 2.65 -16.39
N SER A 129 20.56 1.32 -16.43
CA SER A 129 19.34 0.57 -16.77
C SER A 129 18.19 0.85 -15.80
N PHE A 130 18.45 0.91 -14.50
CA PHE A 130 17.43 1.19 -13.49
C PHE A 130 16.89 2.62 -13.59
N SER A 131 17.77 3.63 -13.69
CA SER A 131 17.34 5.02 -13.86
C SER A 131 16.56 5.21 -15.16
N LYS A 132 17.03 4.68 -16.29
CA LYS A 132 16.30 4.72 -17.56
C LYS A 132 14.94 4.03 -17.47
N ALA A 133 14.86 2.88 -16.80
CA ALA A 133 13.61 2.16 -16.63
C ALA A 133 12.61 2.92 -15.76
N ALA A 134 13.04 3.49 -14.63
CA ALA A 134 12.20 4.32 -13.77
C ALA A 134 11.74 5.60 -14.49
N SER A 135 12.64 6.30 -15.18
CA SER A 135 12.30 7.49 -15.98
C SER A 135 11.34 7.15 -17.11
N GLY A 136 11.50 6.01 -17.79
CA GLY A 136 10.56 5.56 -18.83
C GLY A 136 9.16 5.29 -18.29
N GLN A 137 9.04 4.67 -17.10
CA GLN A 137 7.75 4.49 -16.46
C GLN A 137 7.10 5.81 -16.06
N LEU A 138 7.89 6.76 -15.55
CA LEU A 138 7.40 8.10 -15.21
C LEU A 138 6.93 8.85 -16.46
N GLU A 139 7.71 8.83 -17.54
CA GLU A 139 7.36 9.40 -18.84
C GLU A 139 6.03 8.84 -19.35
N HIS A 140 5.88 7.51 -19.33
CA HIS A 140 4.65 6.85 -19.76
C HIS A 140 3.42 7.41 -19.03
N LEU A 141 3.49 7.46 -17.69
CA LEU A 141 2.40 7.93 -16.84
C LEU A 141 2.10 9.42 -17.06
N LEU A 142 3.14 10.24 -17.15
CA LEU A 142 2.97 11.69 -17.20
C LEU A 142 2.53 12.18 -18.57
N HIS A 143 2.98 11.52 -19.65
CA HIS A 143 2.89 12.07 -21.01
C HIS A 143 2.23 11.14 -22.03
N ASN A 144 2.09 9.84 -21.77
CA ASN A 144 1.52 8.89 -22.73
C ASN A 144 0.23 8.20 -22.25
N THR A 145 -0.09 8.27 -20.96
CA THR A 145 -1.33 7.70 -20.41
C THR A 145 -2.52 8.68 -20.56
N PRO A 146 -3.71 8.21 -20.96
CA PRO A 146 -4.92 9.04 -21.01
C PRO A 146 -5.21 9.75 -19.68
N ARG A 147 -5.87 10.91 -19.74
CA ARG A 147 -6.25 11.70 -18.56
C ARG A 147 -7.71 12.10 -18.59
N SER A 148 -8.34 12.18 -17.42
CA SER A 148 -9.66 12.83 -17.28
C SER A 148 -9.56 14.33 -17.60
N ALA A 149 -10.72 14.98 -17.78
CA ALA A 149 -10.79 16.42 -18.01
C ALA A 149 -10.18 17.22 -16.84
N GLU A 150 -10.26 16.68 -15.62
CA GLU A 150 -9.70 17.24 -14.39
C GLU A 150 -8.21 16.93 -14.22
N GLY A 151 -7.62 16.14 -15.12
CA GLY A 151 -6.19 15.83 -15.16
C GLY A 151 -5.77 14.54 -14.43
N ALA A 152 -6.73 13.70 -13.99
CA ALA A 152 -6.43 12.43 -13.35
C ALA A 152 -5.84 11.46 -14.39
N ILE A 153 -4.69 10.87 -14.10
CA ILE A 153 -4.06 9.85 -14.95
C ILE A 153 -4.93 8.60 -14.90
N SER A 154 -5.23 8.04 -16.06
CA SER A 154 -6.05 6.83 -16.17
C SER A 154 -5.36 5.61 -15.56
N HIS A 155 -6.15 4.72 -14.97
CA HIS A 155 -5.68 3.38 -14.61
C HIS A 155 -5.46 2.54 -15.86
N ARG A 156 -6.26 2.75 -16.92
CA ARG A 156 -6.20 2.01 -18.19
C ARG A 156 -5.33 2.73 -19.22
N GLN A 157 -4.69 1.94 -20.09
CA GLN A 157 -3.81 2.47 -21.13
C GLN A 157 -4.55 3.01 -22.37
N ASP A 158 -5.75 2.52 -22.63
CA ASP A 158 -6.50 2.69 -23.89
C ASP A 158 -7.78 3.54 -23.75
N GLU A 159 -8.20 3.84 -22.52
CA GLU A 159 -9.31 4.73 -22.22
C GLU A 159 -9.09 5.48 -20.91
N VAL A 160 -9.91 6.50 -20.64
CA VAL A 160 -9.93 7.17 -19.34
C VAL A 160 -10.87 6.42 -18.41
N GLN A 161 -10.31 5.71 -17.44
CA GLN A 161 -11.05 4.96 -16.44
C GLN A 161 -10.28 4.97 -15.12
N LEU A 162 -10.96 5.29 -14.02
CA LEU A 162 -10.36 5.53 -12.71
C LEU A 162 -10.73 4.39 -11.77
N TRP A 163 -9.73 3.64 -11.32
CA TRP A 163 -9.88 2.51 -10.40
C TRP A 163 -9.27 2.87 -9.05
N ALA A 164 -9.92 2.55 -7.94
CA ALA A 164 -9.42 2.88 -6.59
C ALA A 164 -7.96 2.39 -6.35
N ASP A 165 -7.62 1.26 -6.95
CA ASP A 165 -6.33 0.56 -6.96
C ASP A 165 -5.17 1.45 -7.43
N PHE A 166 -5.45 2.35 -8.38
CA PHE A 166 -4.48 3.29 -8.94
C PHE A 166 -3.68 4.01 -7.85
N ILE A 167 -4.36 4.35 -6.74
CA ILE A 167 -3.79 5.11 -5.63
C ILE A 167 -2.65 4.38 -4.94
N TYR A 168 -2.64 3.04 -4.92
CA TYR A 168 -1.52 2.29 -4.39
C TYR A 168 -0.38 2.13 -5.39
N MET A 169 -0.68 2.11 -6.68
CA MET A 169 0.30 1.80 -7.73
C MET A 169 1.12 3.03 -8.13
N VAL A 170 0.45 4.14 -8.46
CA VAL A 170 1.07 5.26 -9.18
C VAL A 170 1.52 6.40 -8.27
N PRO A 171 0.66 7.02 -7.42
CA PRO A 171 1.08 8.15 -6.61
C PRO A 171 2.29 7.86 -5.70
N PRO A 172 2.39 6.70 -5.02
CA PRO A 172 3.57 6.39 -4.22
C PRO A 172 4.86 6.31 -5.02
N PHE A 173 4.81 5.81 -6.26
CA PHE A 173 5.97 5.77 -7.15
C PHE A 173 6.42 7.19 -7.54
N ILE A 174 5.49 8.03 -7.98
CA ILE A 174 5.80 9.43 -8.35
C ILE A 174 6.35 10.19 -7.14
N ALA A 175 5.75 10.01 -5.95
CA ALA A 175 6.20 10.65 -4.73
C ALA A 175 7.62 10.23 -4.36
N TYR A 176 7.91 8.91 -4.40
CA TYR A 176 9.24 8.39 -4.08
C TYR A 176 10.29 8.87 -5.09
N PHE A 177 9.93 8.94 -6.37
CA PHE A 177 10.80 9.51 -7.42
C PHE A 177 11.15 10.96 -7.07
N GLY A 178 10.15 11.81 -6.83
CA GLY A 178 10.36 13.21 -6.49
C GLY A 178 11.21 13.39 -5.22
N ALA A 179 10.90 12.62 -4.17
CA ALA A 179 11.65 12.69 -2.91
C ALA A 179 13.14 12.32 -3.05
N LEU A 180 13.51 11.46 -4.00
CA LEU A 180 14.91 11.15 -4.30
C LEU A 180 15.60 12.21 -5.17
N GLU A 181 14.87 12.87 -6.06
CA GLU A 181 15.43 13.88 -6.97
C GLU A 181 15.83 15.17 -6.23
N GLY A 182 15.01 15.61 -5.27
CA GLY A 182 15.18 16.85 -4.51
C GLY A 182 14.88 18.15 -5.31
N GLY A 183 14.80 19.28 -4.60
CA GLY A 183 14.67 20.62 -5.22
C GLY A 183 13.34 20.87 -5.95
N TYR A 184 13.34 21.77 -6.94
CA TYR A 184 12.11 22.16 -7.66
C TYR A 184 11.45 20.99 -8.42
N GLY A 185 12.26 20.07 -8.98
CA GLY A 185 11.76 18.85 -9.62
C GLY A 185 11.01 17.96 -8.64
N ALA A 186 11.54 17.82 -7.40
CA ALA A 186 10.86 17.10 -6.33
C ALA A 186 9.49 17.70 -6.01
N GLN A 187 9.40 19.02 -5.82
CA GLN A 187 8.13 19.67 -5.48
C GLN A 187 7.06 19.44 -6.54
N ALA A 188 7.41 19.50 -7.82
CA ALA A 188 6.47 19.22 -8.91
C ALA A 188 5.95 17.76 -8.86
N LEU A 189 6.84 16.78 -8.69
CA LEU A 189 6.46 15.37 -8.63
C LEU A 189 5.66 15.03 -7.36
N LEU A 190 6.08 15.55 -6.20
CA LEU A 190 5.35 15.39 -4.93
C LEU A 190 3.94 16.00 -5.00
N GLN A 191 3.80 17.17 -5.64
CA GLN A 191 2.51 17.79 -5.88
C GLN A 191 1.65 16.96 -6.85
N ILE A 192 2.21 16.44 -7.94
CA ILE A 192 1.50 15.53 -8.85
C ILE A 192 0.99 14.30 -8.10
N ALA A 193 1.82 13.67 -7.26
CA ALA A 193 1.42 12.50 -6.49
C ALA A 193 0.24 12.82 -5.55
N TYR A 194 0.30 13.93 -4.82
CA TYR A 194 -0.81 14.40 -4.00
C TYR A 194 -2.08 14.68 -4.83
N ASP A 195 -1.93 15.38 -5.97
CA ASP A 195 -3.07 15.74 -6.82
C ASP A 195 -3.75 14.51 -7.40
N GLN A 196 -3.01 13.45 -7.73
CA GLN A 196 -3.64 12.18 -8.13
C GLN A 196 -4.49 11.58 -7.01
N CYS A 197 -4.03 11.61 -5.75
CA CYS A 197 -4.84 11.19 -4.60
C CYS A 197 -6.12 12.02 -4.47
N ARG A 198 -6.00 13.35 -4.61
CA ARG A 198 -7.14 14.28 -4.54
C ARG A 198 -8.15 14.02 -5.66
N LEU A 199 -7.69 13.93 -6.90
CA LEU A 199 -8.54 13.77 -8.08
C LEU A 199 -9.31 12.44 -8.07
N TYR A 200 -8.67 11.34 -7.69
CA TYR A 200 -9.34 10.05 -7.53
C TYR A 200 -10.31 10.05 -6.37
N ARG A 201 -9.97 10.71 -5.25
CA ARG A 201 -10.93 10.91 -4.15
C ARG A 201 -12.16 11.67 -4.63
N ASP A 202 -11.98 12.77 -5.35
CA ASP A 202 -13.06 13.61 -5.84
C ASP A 202 -13.97 12.84 -6.82
N ALA A 203 -13.42 11.89 -7.58
CA ALA A 203 -14.16 11.06 -8.53
C ALA A 203 -14.85 9.83 -7.90
N LEU A 204 -14.21 9.16 -6.93
CA LEU A 204 -14.64 7.84 -6.44
C LEU A 204 -15.33 7.87 -5.08
N ARG A 205 -15.00 8.82 -4.20
CA ARG A 205 -15.59 8.92 -2.86
C ARG A 205 -17.04 9.39 -2.92
N ASP A 206 -17.93 8.68 -2.26
CA ASP A 206 -19.34 9.05 -2.13
C ASP A 206 -19.64 9.73 -0.75
N PRO A 207 -20.90 10.12 -0.46
CA PRO A 207 -21.27 10.71 0.83
C PRO A 207 -21.03 9.81 2.06
N SER A 208 -21.06 8.48 1.90
CA SER A 208 -20.79 7.53 2.99
C SER A 208 -19.33 7.61 3.49
N GLY A 209 -18.43 8.12 2.65
CA GLY A 209 -16.99 8.17 2.89
C GLY A 209 -16.23 6.98 2.29
N LEU A 210 -16.94 5.94 1.86
CA LEU A 210 -16.39 4.86 1.05
C LEU A 210 -16.15 5.32 -0.40
N TRP A 211 -15.27 4.60 -1.07
CA TRP A 211 -14.96 4.83 -2.47
C TRP A 211 -15.59 3.73 -3.32
N ARG A 212 -16.26 4.14 -4.39
CA ARG A 212 -16.63 3.26 -5.50
C ARG A 212 -15.36 2.67 -6.10
N HIS A 213 -15.45 1.44 -6.61
CA HIS A 213 -14.31 0.76 -7.18
C HIS A 213 -13.84 1.45 -8.47
N ILE A 214 -14.75 1.64 -9.45
CA ILE A 214 -14.38 2.09 -10.80
C ILE A 214 -15.36 3.15 -11.31
N ALA A 215 -14.83 4.24 -11.87
CA ALA A 215 -15.59 5.28 -12.54
C ALA A 215 -15.03 5.62 -13.94
N LEU A 216 -15.88 6.23 -14.77
CA LEU A 216 -15.61 6.57 -16.16
C LEU A 216 -15.39 5.33 -17.05
N GLY A 217 -14.92 5.54 -18.28
CA GLY A 217 -14.70 4.46 -19.25
C GLY A 217 -15.98 3.85 -19.82
N ASN A 218 -15.81 2.75 -20.54
CA ASN A 218 -16.87 1.96 -21.17
C ASN A 218 -17.71 1.11 -20.20
N TRP A 219 -17.23 0.87 -18.99
CA TRP A 219 -17.95 0.21 -17.88
C TRP A 219 -17.50 0.80 -16.53
N GLN A 220 -18.32 0.63 -15.51
CA GLN A 220 -18.09 1.15 -14.17
C GLN A 220 -18.46 0.11 -13.12
N ASP A 221 -17.92 0.26 -11.92
CA ASP A 221 -18.25 -0.54 -10.74
C ASP A 221 -18.49 0.41 -9.57
N ASP A 222 -19.77 0.69 -9.31
CA ASP A 222 -20.22 1.57 -8.24
C ASP A 222 -20.20 0.88 -6.86
N SER A 223 -19.79 -0.40 -6.77
CA SER A 223 -19.71 -1.09 -5.48
C SER A 223 -18.56 -0.56 -4.61
N HIS A 224 -18.75 -0.60 -3.29
CA HIS A 224 -17.73 -0.26 -2.30
C HIS A 224 -16.81 -1.45 -2.04
N TRP A 225 -16.07 -1.86 -3.07
CA TRP A 225 -15.11 -2.95 -2.96
C TRP A 225 -14.08 -2.67 -1.86
N GLY A 226 -14.01 -3.56 -0.87
CA GLY A 226 -13.24 -3.38 0.34
C GLY A 226 -11.74 -3.34 0.09
N THR A 227 -11.24 -4.19 -0.82
CA THR A 227 -9.82 -4.21 -1.13
C THR A 227 -9.43 -2.96 -1.92
N GLY A 228 -10.29 -2.47 -2.83
CA GLY A 228 -10.14 -1.15 -3.48
C GLY A 228 -10.06 0.02 -2.49
N ASN A 229 -10.91 0.03 -1.45
CA ASN A 229 -10.83 1.01 -0.37
C ASN A 229 -9.53 0.86 0.44
N GLY A 230 -9.08 -0.37 0.69
CA GLY A 230 -7.78 -0.67 1.28
C GLY A 230 -6.62 -0.11 0.46
N TRP A 231 -6.63 -0.31 -0.86
CA TRP A 231 -5.62 0.23 -1.78
C TRP A 231 -5.58 1.75 -1.74
N ALA A 232 -6.75 2.41 -1.79
CA ALA A 232 -6.83 3.86 -1.69
C ALA A 232 -6.23 4.38 -0.38
N ALA A 233 -6.61 3.80 0.75
CA ALA A 233 -6.11 4.21 2.06
C ALA A 233 -4.60 3.95 2.22
N ALA A 234 -4.12 2.78 1.81
CA ALA A 234 -2.71 2.41 1.91
C ALA A 234 -1.82 3.21 0.95
N GLY A 235 -2.31 3.50 -0.25
CA GLY A 235 -1.59 4.31 -1.23
C GLY A 235 -1.46 5.76 -0.79
N MET A 236 -2.55 6.38 -0.31
CA MET A 236 -2.51 7.73 0.28
C MET A 236 -1.56 7.78 1.49
N LEU A 237 -1.54 6.75 2.33
CA LEU A 237 -0.60 6.67 3.46
C LEU A 237 0.86 6.63 2.99
N ARG A 238 1.16 5.90 1.91
CA ARG A 238 2.52 5.87 1.34
C ARG A 238 2.95 7.23 0.78
N VAL A 239 2.02 7.98 0.17
CA VAL A 239 2.28 9.36 -0.27
C VAL A 239 2.49 10.29 0.92
N LEU A 240 1.64 10.21 1.95
CA LEU A 240 1.74 11.01 3.17
C LEU A 240 3.10 10.86 3.84
N GLU A 241 3.55 9.63 4.07
CA GLU A 241 4.82 9.37 4.76
C GLU A 241 6.03 9.73 3.89
N THR A 242 5.89 9.64 2.57
CA THR A 242 6.90 10.15 1.64
C THR A 242 7.01 11.67 1.71
N LEU A 243 5.88 12.39 1.74
CA LEU A 243 5.86 13.85 1.93
C LEU A 243 6.49 14.23 3.27
N ASN A 244 6.11 13.56 4.36
CA ASN A 244 6.59 13.84 5.71
C ASN A 244 8.11 13.70 5.85
N HIS A 245 8.70 12.70 5.18
CA HIS A 245 10.12 12.38 5.31
C HIS A 245 11.00 12.94 4.18
N SER A 246 10.42 13.58 3.16
CA SER A 246 11.17 14.29 2.13
C SER A 246 11.84 15.58 2.65
N SER A 247 12.86 16.07 1.95
CA SER A 247 13.45 17.39 2.22
C SER A 247 12.45 18.54 2.04
N GLU A 248 11.40 18.31 1.26
CA GLU A 248 10.38 19.30 0.89
C GLU A 248 9.20 19.31 1.86
N ALA A 249 9.21 18.51 2.93
CA ALA A 249 8.06 18.29 3.82
C ALA A 249 7.35 19.57 4.28
N HIS A 250 8.11 20.62 4.57
CA HIS A 250 7.59 21.90 5.04
C HIS A 250 6.75 22.67 4.01
N HIS A 251 6.88 22.37 2.72
CA HIS A 251 6.05 22.93 1.65
C HIS A 251 4.68 22.23 1.51
N PHE A 252 4.52 21.04 2.11
CA PHE A 252 3.37 20.17 1.90
C PHE A 252 2.49 19.98 3.15
N VAL A 253 2.58 20.87 4.14
CA VAL A 253 1.82 20.73 5.42
C VAL A 253 0.31 20.63 5.19
N GLY A 254 -0.24 21.39 4.24
CA GLY A 254 -1.66 21.31 3.88
C GLY A 254 -2.03 19.95 3.29
N GLN A 255 -1.23 19.49 2.34
CA GLN A 255 -1.36 18.21 1.65
C GLN A 255 -1.24 17.03 2.62
N GLN A 256 -0.31 17.09 3.57
CA GLN A 256 -0.17 16.12 4.66
C GLN A 256 -1.45 16.05 5.51
N GLY A 257 -2.00 17.21 5.90
CA GLY A 257 -3.27 17.28 6.64
C GLY A 257 -4.46 16.72 5.84
N ASN A 258 -4.54 17.02 4.55
CA ASN A 258 -5.55 16.47 3.65
C ASN A 258 -5.47 14.94 3.57
N LEU A 259 -4.31 14.37 3.26
CA LEU A 259 -4.12 12.92 3.16
C LEU A 259 -4.45 12.23 4.49
N THR A 260 -3.98 12.77 5.62
CA THR A 260 -4.29 12.25 6.96
C THR A 260 -5.80 12.16 7.17
N LYS A 261 -6.54 13.22 6.82
CA LYS A 261 -8.00 13.26 6.93
C LYS A 261 -8.66 12.23 6.00
N TRP A 262 -8.25 12.16 4.74
CA TRP A 262 -8.85 11.28 3.73
C TRP A 262 -8.62 9.80 4.01
N ILE A 263 -7.45 9.44 4.55
CA ILE A 263 -7.18 8.08 5.01
C ILE A 263 -8.13 7.73 6.17
N ASN A 264 -8.28 8.64 7.14
CA ASN A 264 -9.19 8.45 8.26
C ASN A 264 -10.66 8.39 7.82
N GLU A 265 -11.07 9.14 6.78
CA GLU A 265 -12.41 9.04 6.19
C GLU A 265 -12.71 7.61 5.74
N ILE A 266 -11.78 6.98 5.00
CA ILE A 266 -11.95 5.60 4.53
C ILE A 266 -11.97 4.63 5.70
N THR A 267 -10.97 4.66 6.59
CA THR A 267 -10.89 3.66 7.67
C THR A 267 -12.06 3.78 8.65
N ALA A 268 -12.47 5.00 9.00
CA ALA A 268 -13.63 5.21 9.86
C ALA A 268 -14.92 4.70 9.20
N ALA A 269 -15.15 4.98 7.91
CA ALA A 269 -16.32 4.49 7.19
C ALA A 269 -16.33 2.95 7.12
N SER A 270 -15.21 2.33 6.72
CA SER A 270 -15.08 0.87 6.62
C SER A 270 -15.36 0.17 7.95
N TRP A 271 -14.81 0.67 9.06
CA TRP A 271 -14.97 0.02 10.37
C TRP A 271 -16.37 0.11 10.95
N THR A 272 -17.26 0.97 10.42
CA THR A 272 -18.68 0.95 10.81
C THR A 272 -19.40 -0.35 10.40
N TYR A 273 -18.89 -1.05 9.39
CA TYR A 273 -19.47 -2.28 8.86
C TYR A 273 -18.77 -3.56 9.35
N GLN A 274 -17.74 -3.44 10.21
CA GLN A 274 -17.00 -4.57 10.75
C GLN A 274 -17.92 -5.51 11.54
N LYS A 275 -17.88 -6.79 11.21
CA LYS A 275 -18.62 -7.83 11.94
C LYS A 275 -17.96 -8.13 13.29
N ASP A 276 -18.70 -8.73 14.21
CA ASP A 276 -18.21 -9.03 15.56
C ASP A 276 -16.94 -9.89 15.59
N ASN A 277 -16.79 -10.80 14.63
CA ASN A 277 -15.61 -11.65 14.47
C ASN A 277 -14.39 -10.92 13.85
N GLY A 278 -14.52 -9.63 13.50
CA GLY A 278 -13.47 -8.79 12.91
C GLY A 278 -13.53 -8.65 11.38
N THR A 279 -14.46 -9.34 10.73
CA THR A 279 -14.57 -9.41 9.25
C THR A 279 -15.08 -8.11 8.66
N LEU A 280 -14.51 -7.69 7.53
CA LEU A 280 -15.20 -6.89 6.52
C LEU A 280 -15.63 -7.78 5.35
N TYR A 281 -16.75 -7.43 4.73
CA TYR A 281 -17.19 -8.09 3.51
C TYR A 281 -16.55 -7.44 2.27
N ASN A 282 -16.51 -8.17 1.17
CA ASN A 282 -15.88 -7.75 -0.08
C ASN A 282 -16.53 -6.48 -0.64
N VAL A 283 -17.85 -6.37 -0.60
CA VAL A 283 -18.55 -5.08 -0.71
C VAL A 283 -18.90 -4.68 0.71
N ILE A 284 -18.24 -3.63 1.20
CA ILE A 284 -18.17 -3.31 2.64
C ILE A 284 -19.56 -3.18 3.28
N ASP A 285 -20.48 -2.54 2.58
CA ASP A 285 -21.80 -2.14 3.05
C ASP A 285 -22.94 -3.04 2.53
N ASP A 286 -22.64 -4.10 1.78
CA ASP A 286 -23.63 -5.09 1.34
C ASP A 286 -23.62 -6.32 2.28
N PRO A 287 -24.69 -6.55 3.08
CA PRO A 287 -24.76 -7.70 3.97
C PRO A 287 -24.84 -9.06 3.25
N ASN A 288 -25.08 -9.09 1.94
CA ASN A 288 -25.09 -10.33 1.14
C ASN A 288 -23.73 -10.64 0.51
N SER A 289 -22.77 -9.74 0.64
CA SER A 289 -21.41 -9.95 0.14
C SER A 289 -20.64 -10.96 0.99
N PHE A 290 -19.56 -11.50 0.43
CA PHE A 290 -18.76 -12.55 1.07
C PHE A 290 -17.69 -11.95 2.00
N PRO A 291 -17.26 -12.68 3.06
CA PRO A 291 -16.10 -12.31 3.88
C PRO A 291 -14.84 -12.07 3.06
N ASP A 292 -14.16 -10.94 3.28
CA ASP A 292 -12.89 -10.64 2.60
C ASP A 292 -11.79 -10.34 3.62
N THR A 293 -10.91 -11.29 3.81
CA THR A 293 -9.75 -11.15 4.69
C THR A 293 -8.67 -10.25 4.09
N ALA A 294 -8.64 -10.04 2.77
CA ALA A 294 -7.67 -9.20 2.11
C ALA A 294 -7.87 -7.72 2.48
N SER A 295 -9.09 -7.19 2.25
CA SER A 295 -9.46 -5.83 2.67
C SER A 295 -9.34 -5.64 4.17
N THR A 296 -9.78 -6.63 4.95
CA THR A 296 -9.68 -6.62 6.41
C THR A 296 -8.22 -6.47 6.86
N ALA A 297 -7.28 -7.18 6.23
CA ALA A 297 -5.87 -7.11 6.56
C ALA A 297 -5.25 -5.76 6.18
N LEU A 298 -5.51 -5.27 4.96
CA LEU A 298 -4.92 -4.03 4.46
C LEU A 298 -5.44 -2.80 5.22
N LEU A 299 -6.75 -2.70 5.46
CA LEU A 299 -7.33 -1.61 6.25
C LEU A 299 -6.83 -1.63 7.70
N ALA A 300 -6.64 -2.81 8.29
CA ALA A 300 -6.05 -2.93 9.63
C ALA A 300 -4.59 -2.48 9.66
N SER A 301 -3.81 -2.78 8.61
CA SER A 301 -2.44 -2.27 8.45
C SER A 301 -2.42 -0.75 8.45
N VAL A 302 -3.26 -0.11 7.63
CA VAL A 302 -3.39 1.35 7.56
C VAL A 302 -3.78 1.92 8.92
N THR A 303 -4.74 1.29 9.60
CA THR A 303 -5.24 1.76 10.91
C THR A 303 -4.13 1.75 11.97
N TYR A 304 -3.30 0.70 12.05
CA TYR A 304 -2.17 0.68 12.98
C TYR A 304 -1.12 1.76 12.66
N ARG A 305 -0.81 1.97 11.38
CA ARG A 305 0.12 3.02 10.95
C ARG A 305 -0.42 4.41 11.30
N MET A 306 -1.68 4.67 10.98
CA MET A 306 -2.35 5.95 11.27
C MET A 306 -2.41 6.22 12.77
N ALA A 307 -2.65 5.21 13.60
CA ALA A 307 -2.63 5.38 15.05
C ALA A 307 -1.24 5.76 15.59
N ALA A 308 -0.17 5.12 15.06
CA ALA A 308 1.20 5.46 15.42
C ALA A 308 1.60 6.87 14.94
N PHE A 309 1.10 7.27 13.77
CA PHE A 309 1.36 8.58 13.16
C PHE A 309 0.62 9.72 13.87
N THR A 310 -0.68 9.58 14.05
CA THR A 310 -1.57 10.63 14.60
C THR A 310 -1.65 10.64 16.13
N ASN A 311 -1.15 9.58 16.78
CA ASN A 311 -1.36 9.32 18.20
C ASN A 311 -2.85 9.14 18.58
N ASP A 312 -3.73 8.88 17.61
CA ASP A 312 -5.13 8.53 17.85
C ASP A 312 -5.33 7.00 17.87
N SER A 313 -5.68 6.47 19.04
CA SER A 313 -5.94 5.03 19.21
C SER A 313 -7.41 4.63 19.07
N SER A 314 -8.29 5.55 18.66
CA SER A 314 -9.75 5.32 18.60
C SER A 314 -10.15 4.09 17.77
N GLN A 315 -9.44 3.83 16.67
CA GLN A 315 -9.73 2.72 15.75
C GLN A 315 -8.90 1.44 16.03
N ILE A 316 -7.98 1.47 17.00
CA ILE A 316 -7.15 0.30 17.36
C ILE A 316 -7.98 -0.93 17.77
N PRO A 317 -9.11 -0.82 18.48
CA PRO A 317 -9.96 -1.98 18.77
C PRO A 317 -10.46 -2.70 17.50
N ALA A 318 -10.78 -1.97 16.42
CA ALA A 318 -11.22 -2.54 15.15
C ALA A 318 -10.05 -3.25 14.43
N ALA A 319 -8.89 -2.60 14.34
CA ALA A 319 -7.68 -3.22 13.83
C ALA A 319 -7.27 -4.46 14.64
N ASN A 320 -7.52 -4.44 15.95
CA ASN A 320 -7.23 -5.57 16.82
C ASN A 320 -8.12 -6.78 16.51
N LYS A 321 -9.41 -6.58 16.28
CA LYS A 321 -10.33 -7.65 15.84
C LYS A 321 -9.92 -8.20 14.47
N ALA A 322 -9.58 -7.32 13.52
CA ALA A 322 -9.12 -7.70 12.19
C ALA A 322 -7.84 -8.56 12.25
N LEU A 323 -6.83 -8.17 13.04
CA LEU A 323 -5.62 -8.97 13.21
C LEU A 323 -5.90 -10.34 13.84
N LYS A 324 -6.85 -10.45 14.78
CA LYS A 324 -7.27 -11.75 15.34
C LYS A 324 -7.92 -12.63 14.28
N LEU A 325 -8.79 -12.07 13.44
CA LEU A 325 -9.40 -12.78 12.31
C LEU A 325 -8.33 -13.27 11.34
N VAL A 326 -7.49 -12.37 10.83
CA VAL A 326 -6.44 -12.69 9.86
C VAL A 326 -5.51 -13.78 10.38
N LYS A 327 -5.14 -13.73 11.67
CA LYS A 327 -4.35 -14.80 12.30
C LYS A 327 -5.02 -16.17 12.26
N LYS A 328 -6.34 -16.22 12.39
CA LYS A 328 -7.14 -17.46 12.36
C LYS A 328 -7.39 -17.96 10.94
N SER A 329 -7.39 -17.05 9.96
CA SER A 329 -7.63 -17.36 8.54
C SER A 329 -6.37 -17.74 7.77
N ILE A 330 -5.22 -17.91 8.41
CA ILE A 330 -4.01 -18.43 7.77
C ILE A 330 -3.94 -19.94 8.01
N ASP A 331 -3.82 -20.72 6.93
CA ASP A 331 -3.73 -22.17 7.01
C ASP A 331 -2.33 -22.65 7.46
N SER A 332 -2.15 -23.97 7.55
CA SER A 332 -0.88 -24.58 7.95
C SER A 332 0.26 -24.36 6.96
N ASP A 333 -0.04 -24.09 5.70
CA ASP A 333 0.93 -23.85 4.63
C ASP A 333 1.31 -22.37 4.49
N GLY A 334 0.67 -21.50 5.27
CA GLY A 334 0.92 -20.07 5.32
C GLY A 334 0.02 -19.24 4.42
N TRP A 335 -0.99 -19.84 3.77
CA TRP A 335 -1.90 -19.11 2.88
C TRP A 335 -3.02 -18.44 3.64
N LEU A 336 -3.29 -17.17 3.31
CA LEU A 336 -4.48 -16.47 3.79
C LEU A 336 -5.71 -16.98 3.03
N GLN A 337 -6.70 -17.46 3.78
CA GLN A 337 -7.98 -17.96 3.29
C GLN A 337 -9.06 -16.88 3.28
N ASP A 338 -10.19 -17.15 2.63
CA ASP A 338 -11.35 -16.24 2.55
C ASP A 338 -10.98 -14.87 1.95
N THR A 339 -10.16 -14.88 0.90
CA THR A 339 -9.69 -13.67 0.21
C THR A 339 -10.54 -13.39 -1.02
N THR A 340 -10.65 -12.12 -1.41
CA THR A 340 -11.14 -11.76 -2.75
C THR A 340 -10.18 -12.24 -3.85
N ASN A 341 -10.74 -12.62 -5.00
CA ASN A 341 -9.95 -12.97 -6.16
C ASN A 341 -9.38 -11.68 -6.79
N PRO A 342 -8.04 -11.51 -6.87
CA PRO A 342 -7.43 -10.26 -7.31
C PRO A 342 -7.63 -9.97 -8.82
N TYR A 343 -8.07 -10.95 -9.60
CA TYR A 343 -8.30 -10.80 -11.04
C TYR A 343 -9.73 -10.46 -11.41
N THR A 344 -10.69 -10.83 -10.55
CA THR A 344 -12.12 -10.61 -10.80
C THR A 344 -12.75 -9.68 -9.79
N PHE A 345 -12.17 -9.47 -8.59
CA PHE A 345 -12.59 -8.56 -7.49
C PHE A 345 -14.01 -8.75 -6.92
N HIS A 346 -14.95 -9.34 -7.66
CA HIS A 346 -16.34 -9.58 -7.26
C HIS A 346 -16.62 -11.04 -6.88
N THR A 347 -15.62 -11.92 -6.93
CA THR A 347 -15.72 -13.31 -6.48
C THR A 347 -14.66 -13.62 -5.42
N PRO A 348 -14.94 -14.54 -4.48
CA PRO A 348 -13.89 -15.07 -3.62
C PRO A 348 -12.84 -15.82 -4.45
N THR A 349 -11.64 -15.94 -3.89
CA THR A 349 -10.60 -16.83 -4.43
C THR A 349 -11.13 -18.27 -4.47
N GLU A 350 -10.93 -18.93 -5.60
CA GLU A 350 -11.42 -20.30 -5.80
C GLU A 350 -10.69 -21.30 -4.87
N PRO A 351 -11.34 -22.40 -4.47
CA PRO A 351 -10.67 -23.46 -3.70
C PRO A 351 -9.39 -23.95 -4.38
N GLY A 352 -8.27 -23.95 -3.65
CA GLY A 352 -6.96 -24.35 -4.16
C GLY A 352 -6.20 -23.27 -4.94
N SER A 353 -6.81 -22.10 -5.13
CA SER A 353 -6.13 -20.89 -5.60
C SER A 353 -5.79 -19.97 -4.43
N HIS A 354 -4.83 -19.07 -4.63
CA HIS A 354 -4.36 -18.15 -3.60
C HIS A 354 -4.11 -16.76 -4.18
N SER A 355 -4.35 -15.73 -3.38
CA SER A 355 -4.13 -14.32 -3.76
C SER A 355 -2.72 -13.87 -3.35
N PRO A 356 -1.82 -13.55 -4.30
CA PRO A 356 -0.46 -13.10 -3.97
C PRO A 356 -0.45 -11.78 -3.20
N GLU A 357 -1.30 -10.82 -3.60
CA GLU A 357 -1.43 -9.53 -2.89
C GLU A 357 -1.93 -9.69 -1.46
N SER A 358 -2.81 -10.66 -1.21
CA SER A 358 -3.29 -10.96 0.15
C SER A 358 -2.17 -11.44 1.06
N GLN A 359 -1.17 -12.15 0.52
CA GLN A 359 0.03 -12.52 1.29
C GLN A 359 0.89 -11.31 1.63
N ALA A 360 0.98 -10.34 0.72
CA ALA A 360 1.63 -9.07 1.01
C ALA A 360 0.89 -8.32 2.12
N PHE A 361 -0.44 -8.29 2.11
CA PHE A 361 -1.25 -7.61 3.12
C PHE A 361 -1.06 -8.17 4.53
N VAL A 362 -0.85 -9.49 4.68
CA VAL A 362 -0.51 -10.09 5.98
C VAL A 362 0.82 -9.54 6.51
N LEU A 363 1.84 -9.43 5.66
CA LEU A 363 3.15 -8.89 6.06
C LEU A 363 3.07 -7.38 6.36
N LEU A 364 2.30 -6.63 5.58
CA LEU A 364 2.03 -5.21 5.84
C LEU A 364 1.27 -5.00 7.16
N LEU A 365 0.25 -5.82 7.44
CA LEU A 365 -0.48 -5.80 8.70
C LEU A 365 0.45 -6.08 9.88
N HIS A 366 1.28 -7.12 9.79
CA HIS A 366 2.24 -7.43 10.84
C HIS A 366 3.24 -6.29 11.07
N SER A 367 3.75 -5.70 9.99
CA SER A 367 4.73 -4.61 10.03
C SER A 367 4.15 -3.35 10.68
N ALA A 368 2.91 -3.00 10.33
CA ALA A 368 2.16 -1.91 10.93
C ALA A 368 1.87 -2.15 12.42
N HIS A 369 1.41 -3.36 12.76
CA HIS A 369 1.21 -3.76 14.15
C HIS A 369 2.51 -3.65 14.96
N ARG A 370 3.64 -4.14 14.43
CA ARG A 370 4.97 -4.00 15.06
C ARG A 370 5.35 -2.54 15.29
N ALA A 371 5.05 -1.66 14.33
CA ALA A 371 5.26 -0.22 14.48
C ALA A 371 4.40 0.39 15.59
N TRP A 372 3.12 0.00 15.68
CA TRP A 372 2.23 0.42 16.76
C TRP A 372 2.72 -0.03 18.14
N ILE A 373 3.15 -1.28 18.29
CA ILE A 373 3.73 -1.78 19.55
C ILE A 373 5.00 -1.02 19.92
N LYS A 374 5.89 -0.75 18.95
CA LYS A 374 7.11 0.06 19.14
C LYS A 374 6.77 1.51 19.54
N PHE A 375 5.69 2.06 19.02
CA PHE A 375 5.19 3.38 19.41
C PHE A 375 4.70 3.39 20.87
N LEU A 376 3.89 2.40 21.26
CA LEU A 376 3.41 2.25 22.64
C LEU A 376 4.56 2.08 23.64
N SER A 377 5.63 1.37 23.28
CA SER A 377 6.78 1.15 24.18
C SER A 377 7.69 2.38 24.35
N ARG A 378 7.48 3.44 23.56
CA ARG A 378 8.24 4.69 23.63
C ARG A 378 7.53 5.79 24.41
N LYS A 379 6.24 5.60 24.69
CA LYS A 379 5.48 6.40 25.64
C LYS A 379 5.72 5.89 27.06
#